data_AF-A0A7K0DG81-F1
#
_entry.id   AF-A0A7K0DG81-F1
#
_cell.length_a   1.000
_cell.length_b   1.000
_cell.length_c   1.000
_cell.angle_alpha   90.00
_cell.angle_beta   90.00
_cell.angle_gamma   90.00
#
_symmetry.space_group_name_H-M   'P 1'
#
loop_
_entity.id
_entity.type
_entity.pdbx_description
1 polymer ?
#
loop_
_entity_poly.entity_id
_entity_poly.type
_entity_poly.pdbx_seq_one_letter_code
_entity_poly.pdbx_strand_id
1 'polypeptide(L)'
;MLTPACLIIVGYVVALAVPSVRTRLTRLADRSPDVPLGEWTGVQIPFGTVFTEELVFRGTLDALLADACGDRGRWLSAILFGLWHIRPARAAGDGVAITVVATTAAGLLLSGLRRHAGLAAPILLHLAVNVGGAIAPRMARRMTMRRADDFVGSGDGRTTGGGSGGGAGGGGGPR
;
A
#
# COMPACT_ATOMS: atom_id res chain seq x y z
N MET A 1 17.67 -9.61 -10.88
CA MET A 1 16.87 -9.99 -9.70
C MET A 1 15.99 -8.85 -9.17
N LEU A 2 16.49 -7.60 -9.05
CA LEU A 2 15.75 -6.47 -8.46
C LEU A 2 14.74 -5.77 -9.38
N THR A 3 14.87 -5.91 -10.71
CA THR A 3 14.12 -5.12 -11.71
C THR A 3 12.60 -5.07 -11.48
N PRO A 4 11.86 -6.18 -11.28
CA PRO A 4 10.41 -6.10 -11.12
C PRO A 4 9.98 -5.43 -9.81
N ALA A 5 10.72 -5.65 -8.71
CA ALA A 5 10.43 -4.99 -7.43
C ALA A 5 10.69 -3.48 -7.53
N CYS A 6 11.79 -3.07 -8.17
CA CYS A 6 12.07 -1.66 -8.42
C CYS A 6 10.97 -0.99 -9.26
N LEU A 7 10.44 -1.67 -10.29
CA LEU A 7 9.33 -1.14 -11.09
C LEU A 7 8.08 -0.86 -10.25
N ILE A 8 7.73 -1.77 -9.33
CA ILE A 8 6.60 -1.57 -8.41
C ILE A 8 6.86 -0.38 -7.47
N ILE A 9 8.06 -0.28 -6.90
CA ILE A 9 8.43 0.83 -6.02
C ILE A 9 8.34 2.17 -6.77
N VAL A 10 8.92 2.24 -7.96
CA VAL A 10 8.84 3.43 -8.83
C VAL A 10 7.39 3.75 -9.17
N GLY A 11 6.56 2.75 -9.47
CA GLY A 11 5.12 2.93 -9.70
C GLY A 11 4.41 3.60 -8.52
N TYR A 12 4.69 3.16 -7.28
CA TYR A 12 4.14 3.80 -6.08
C TYR A 12 4.66 5.24 -5.90
N VAL A 13 5.95 5.50 -6.14
CA VAL A 13 6.52 6.85 -6.07
C VAL A 13 5.84 7.79 -7.08
N VAL A 14 5.70 7.36 -8.32
CA VAL A 14 5.00 8.12 -9.37
C VAL A 14 3.53 8.35 -8.99
N ALA A 15 2.85 7.32 -8.50
CA ALA A 15 1.45 7.41 -8.06
C ALA A 15 1.24 8.42 -6.92
N LEU A 16 2.20 8.56 -6.01
CA LEU A 16 2.18 9.55 -4.93
C LEU A 16 2.54 10.96 -5.42
N ALA A 17 3.42 11.08 -6.41
CA ALA A 17 3.83 12.36 -6.99
C ALA A 17 2.72 13.01 -7.83
N VAL A 18 1.99 12.22 -8.62
CA VAL A 18 0.94 12.71 -9.51
C VAL A 18 -0.36 12.97 -8.73
N PRO A 19 -0.85 14.23 -8.64
CA PRO A 19 -2.01 14.57 -7.79
C PRO A 19 -3.28 13.79 -8.12
N SER A 20 -3.60 13.62 -9.41
CA SER A 20 -4.78 12.90 -9.85
C SER A 20 -4.76 11.43 -9.45
N VAL A 21 -3.59 10.79 -9.46
CA VAL A 21 -3.40 9.41 -9.02
C VAL A 21 -3.41 9.32 -7.50
N ARG A 22 -2.76 10.27 -6.80
CA ARG A 22 -2.79 10.36 -5.34
C ARG A 22 -4.21 10.46 -4.79
N THR A 23 -5.09 11.26 -5.41
CA THR A 23 -6.52 11.35 -5.04
C THR A 23 -7.28 10.04 -5.27
N ARG A 24 -6.84 9.17 -6.19
CA ARG A 24 -7.40 7.82 -6.31
C ARG A 24 -6.93 6.93 -5.15
N LEU A 25 -5.66 7.03 -4.76
CA LEU A 25 -5.12 6.28 -3.62
C LEU A 25 -5.85 6.61 -2.30
N THR A 26 -6.29 7.85 -2.10
CA THR A 26 -7.05 8.22 -0.89
C THR A 26 -8.44 7.60 -0.83
N ARG A 27 -8.99 7.14 -1.97
CA ARG A 27 -10.31 6.48 -2.05
C ARG A 27 -10.22 4.98 -1.87
N LEU A 28 -9.02 4.41 -1.85
CA LEU A 28 -8.87 2.99 -1.56
C LEU A 28 -9.32 2.72 -0.12
N ALA A 29 -10.13 1.66 0.02
CA ALA A 29 -10.62 1.18 1.31
C ALA A 29 -9.46 0.99 2.28
N ASP A 30 -9.67 1.37 3.54
CA ASP A 30 -8.69 1.09 4.57
C ASP A 30 -8.80 -0.39 4.95
N ARG A 31 -7.75 -1.15 4.67
CA ARG A 31 -7.71 -2.61 4.86
C ARG A 31 -6.81 -3.00 6.02
N SER A 32 -6.49 -2.06 6.89
CA SER A 32 -5.49 -2.34 7.90
C SER A 32 -6.03 -3.08 9.11
N PRO A 33 -5.21 -3.98 9.65
CA PRO A 33 -5.46 -4.58 10.95
C PRO A 33 -5.37 -3.54 12.06
N ASP A 34 -5.91 -3.90 13.23
CA ASP A 34 -5.82 -3.14 14.48
C ASP A 34 -4.41 -3.24 15.10
N VAL A 35 -3.37 -2.95 14.32
CA VAL A 35 -1.97 -2.87 14.78
C VAL A 35 -1.25 -1.66 14.19
N PRO A 36 -0.18 -1.17 14.84
CA PRO A 36 0.60 -0.05 14.31
C PRO A 36 1.14 -0.33 12.91
N LEU A 37 1.11 0.69 12.03
CA LEU A 37 1.58 0.58 10.64
C LEU A 37 3.02 0.04 10.54
N GLY A 38 3.91 0.47 11.43
CA GLY A 38 5.30 0.03 11.47
C GLY A 38 5.43 -1.46 11.78
N GLU A 39 4.67 -1.97 12.74
CA GLU A 39 4.62 -3.40 13.06
C GLU A 39 4.03 -4.20 11.91
N TRP A 40 2.92 -3.72 11.34
CA TRP A 40 2.26 -4.39 10.23
C TRP A 40 3.20 -4.52 9.02
N THR A 41 3.82 -3.42 8.61
CA THR A 41 4.67 -3.37 7.40
C THR A 41 6.08 -3.90 7.60
N GLY A 42 6.61 -3.82 8.82
CA GLY A 42 7.98 -4.23 9.15
C GLY A 42 8.10 -5.68 9.65
N VAL A 43 7.03 -6.27 10.17
CA VAL A 43 7.08 -7.61 10.78
C VAL A 43 5.99 -8.51 10.21
N GLN A 44 4.73 -8.12 10.32
CA GLN A 44 3.62 -9.02 9.97
C GLN A 44 3.55 -9.28 8.46
N ILE A 45 3.66 -8.25 7.61
CA ILE A 45 3.70 -8.43 6.16
C ILE A 45 4.94 -9.23 5.72
N PRO A 46 6.18 -8.89 6.12
CA PRO A 46 7.36 -9.64 5.68
C PRO A 46 7.33 -11.11 6.10
N PHE A 47 7.03 -11.40 7.38
CA PHE A 47 7.16 -12.75 7.92
C PHE A 47 5.84 -13.52 7.98
N GLY A 48 4.78 -12.86 8.46
CA GLY A 48 3.45 -13.46 8.59
C GLY A 48 2.71 -13.65 7.26
N THR A 49 3.10 -12.92 6.21
CA THR A 49 2.49 -13.04 4.88
C THR A 49 3.52 -13.47 3.84
N VAL A 50 4.42 -12.57 3.44
CA VAL A 50 5.23 -12.74 2.22
C VAL A 50 6.15 -13.95 2.32
N PHE A 51 7.01 -14.00 3.34
CA PHE A 51 7.98 -15.10 3.47
C PHE A 51 7.28 -16.45 3.61
N THR A 52 6.24 -16.51 4.43
CA THR A 52 5.45 -17.74 4.63
C THR A 52 4.78 -18.19 3.34
N GLU A 53 4.11 -17.30 2.62
CA GLU A 53 3.43 -17.64 1.37
C GLU A 53 4.43 -18.04 0.27
N GLU A 54 5.53 -17.31 0.11
CA GLU A 54 6.55 -17.68 -0.89
C GLU A 54 7.19 -19.02 -0.59
N LEU A 55 7.50 -19.33 0.67
CA LEU A 55 8.04 -20.63 1.03
C LEU A 55 7.03 -21.75 0.77
N VAL A 56 5.79 -21.60 1.25
CA VAL A 56 4.76 -22.63 1.11
C VAL A 56 4.45 -22.89 -0.36
N PHE A 57 4.18 -21.84 -1.13
CA PHE A 57 3.69 -22.01 -2.50
C PHE A 57 4.81 -22.15 -3.52
N ARG A 58 5.88 -21.34 -3.44
CA ARG A 58 6.95 -21.30 -4.45
C ARG A 58 8.17 -22.13 -4.05
N GLY A 59 8.46 -22.22 -2.76
CA GLY A 59 9.54 -23.05 -2.22
C GLY A 59 9.19 -24.54 -2.18
N THR A 60 7.95 -24.86 -1.79
CA THR A 60 7.52 -26.25 -1.54
C THR A 60 6.50 -26.73 -2.58
N LEU A 61 5.32 -26.12 -2.64
CA LEU A 61 4.19 -26.66 -3.41
C LEU A 61 4.43 -26.67 -4.92
N ASP A 62 5.00 -25.59 -5.48
CA ASP A 62 5.35 -25.50 -6.91
C ASP A 62 6.37 -26.58 -7.32
N ALA A 63 7.30 -26.93 -6.43
CA ALA A 63 8.27 -28.00 -6.67
C ALA A 63 7.60 -29.39 -6.63
N LEU A 64 6.83 -29.68 -5.57
CA LEU A 64 6.12 -30.96 -5.43
C LEU A 64 5.15 -31.21 -6.58
N LEU A 65 4.42 -30.19 -7.03
CA LEU A 65 3.49 -30.30 -8.14
C LEU A 65 4.18 -30.36 -9.49
N ALA A 66 5.36 -29.74 -9.65
CA ALA A 66 6.17 -29.92 -10.85
C ALA A 66 6.64 -31.38 -10.98
N ASP A 67 7.09 -31.99 -9.88
CA ASP A 67 7.51 -33.39 -9.88
C ASP A 67 6.33 -34.34 -10.15
N ALA A 68 5.17 -34.08 -9.55
CA ALA A 68 4.00 -34.95 -9.69
C ALA A 68 3.22 -34.77 -11.01
N CYS A 69 3.18 -33.56 -11.56
CA CYS A 69 2.28 -33.18 -12.67
C CYS A 69 2.99 -32.54 -13.87
N GLY A 70 4.32 -32.47 -13.86
CA GLY A 70 5.13 -31.82 -14.89
C GLY A 70 4.75 -30.35 -15.06
N ASP A 71 4.68 -29.89 -16.32
CA ASP A 71 4.38 -28.50 -16.67
C ASP A 71 3.03 -27.98 -16.16
N ARG A 72 2.10 -28.89 -15.85
CA ARG A 72 0.79 -28.52 -15.27
C ARG A 72 0.89 -28.14 -13.81
N GLY A 73 1.95 -28.56 -13.10
CA GLY A 73 2.16 -28.29 -11.68
C GLY A 73 2.15 -26.80 -11.35
N ARG A 74 2.70 -25.96 -12.24
CA ARG A 74 2.70 -24.50 -12.08
C ARG A 74 1.28 -23.91 -12.03
N TRP A 75 0.35 -24.47 -12.83
CA TRP A 75 -1.03 -24.00 -12.90
C TRP A 75 -1.79 -24.43 -11.66
N LEU A 76 -1.59 -25.67 -11.21
CA LEU A 76 -2.18 -26.18 -9.98
C LEU A 76 -1.71 -25.39 -8.76
N SER A 77 -0.41 -25.13 -8.63
CA SER A 77 0.14 -24.30 -7.55
C SER A 77 -0.46 -22.90 -7.55
N ALA A 78 -0.55 -22.26 -8.73
CA ALA A 78 -1.15 -20.94 -8.87
C ALA A 78 -2.65 -20.91 -8.54
N ILE A 79 -3.42 -21.92 -8.96
CA ILE A 79 -4.85 -22.03 -8.63
C ILE A 79 -5.03 -22.22 -7.13
N LEU A 80 -4.23 -23.08 -6.49
CA LEU A 80 -4.26 -23.29 -5.04
C LEU A 80 -3.91 -22.01 -4.29
N PHE A 81 -2.92 -21.25 -4.77
CA PHE A 81 -2.62 -19.91 -4.26
C PHE A 81 -3.79 -18.94 -4.43
N GLY A 82 -4.49 -19.02 -5.57
CA GLY A 82 -5.74 -18.30 -5.81
C GLY A 82 -6.81 -18.61 -4.77
N LEU A 83 -7.08 -19.88 -4.55
CA LEU A 83 -8.10 -20.38 -3.61
C LEU A 83 -7.74 -20.07 -2.15
N TRP A 84 -6.46 -20.07 -1.78
CA TRP A 84 -5.98 -19.66 -0.46
C TRP A 84 -6.48 -18.25 -0.07
N HIS A 85 -6.66 -17.37 -1.05
CA HIS A 85 -7.09 -15.99 -0.85
C HIS A 85 -8.60 -15.81 -0.64
N ILE A 86 -9.41 -16.89 -0.65
CA ILE A 86 -10.86 -16.79 -0.42
C ILE A 86 -11.16 -16.22 0.97
N ARG A 87 -10.48 -16.71 2.01
CA ARG A 87 -10.70 -16.25 3.39
C ARG A 87 -10.27 -14.78 3.56
N PRO A 88 -9.05 -14.37 3.15
CA PRO A 88 -8.66 -12.96 3.13
C PRO A 88 -9.64 -12.07 2.37
N ALA A 89 -10.09 -12.47 1.17
CA ALA A 89 -11.03 -11.70 0.37
C ALA A 89 -12.35 -11.45 1.11
N ARG A 90 -12.90 -12.49 1.75
CA ARG A 90 -14.13 -12.39 2.55
C ARG A 90 -13.94 -11.48 3.75
N ALA A 91 -12.83 -11.61 4.47
CA ALA A 91 -12.52 -10.77 5.62
C ALA A 91 -12.37 -9.28 5.24
N ALA A 92 -11.82 -9.00 4.05
CA ALA A 92 -11.68 -7.65 3.52
C ALA A 92 -12.95 -7.09 2.84
N GLY A 93 -14.00 -7.90 2.67
CA GLY A 93 -15.19 -7.52 1.90
C GLY A 93 -14.95 -7.40 0.39
N ASP A 94 -13.86 -7.96 -0.12
CA ASP A 94 -13.49 -7.93 -1.54
C ASP A 94 -14.26 -8.99 -2.34
N GLY A 95 -14.40 -8.77 -3.65
CA GLY A 95 -15.00 -9.75 -4.55
C GLY A 95 -14.17 -11.03 -4.60
N VAL A 96 -14.72 -12.14 -4.09
CA VAL A 96 -13.99 -13.42 -3.99
C VAL A 96 -13.53 -13.91 -5.37
N ALA A 97 -14.41 -13.91 -6.37
CA ALA A 97 -14.09 -14.40 -7.71
C ALA A 97 -12.95 -13.60 -8.36
N ILE A 98 -13.04 -12.26 -8.34
CA ILE A 98 -12.00 -11.40 -8.90
C ILE A 98 -10.69 -11.54 -8.15
N THR A 99 -10.74 -11.70 -6.81
CA THR A 99 -9.54 -11.91 -6.00
C THR A 99 -8.86 -13.22 -6.38
N VAL A 100 -9.59 -14.34 -6.42
CA VAL A 100 -9.04 -15.66 -6.79
C VAL A 100 -8.41 -15.63 -8.19
N VAL A 101 -9.06 -14.99 -9.16
CA VAL A 101 -8.52 -14.86 -10.52
C VAL A 101 -7.23 -14.02 -10.52
N ALA A 102 -7.24 -12.86 -9.86
CA ALA A 102 -6.09 -11.98 -9.79
C ALA A 102 -4.90 -12.63 -9.07
N THR A 103 -5.14 -13.30 -7.96
CA THR A 103 -4.08 -13.97 -7.19
C THR A 103 -3.60 -15.23 -7.88
N THR A 104 -4.45 -15.95 -8.62
CA THR A 104 -3.99 -17.03 -9.52
C THR A 104 -3.03 -16.51 -10.58
N ALA A 105 -3.36 -15.40 -11.25
CA ALA A 105 -2.49 -14.78 -12.23
C ALA A 105 -1.16 -14.30 -11.59
N ALA A 106 -1.23 -13.72 -10.39
CA ALA A 106 -0.04 -13.36 -9.62
C ALA A 106 0.82 -14.58 -9.27
N GLY A 107 0.20 -15.68 -8.86
CA GLY A 107 0.88 -16.95 -8.57
C GLY A 107 1.66 -17.47 -9.78
N LEU A 108 1.09 -17.39 -10.99
CA LEU A 108 1.80 -17.76 -12.23
C LEU A 108 3.02 -16.86 -12.50
N LEU A 109 2.87 -15.55 -12.31
CA LEU A 109 3.95 -14.58 -12.46
C LEU A 109 5.09 -14.88 -11.47
N LEU A 110 4.75 -15.11 -10.20
CA LEU A 110 5.71 -15.38 -9.13
C LEU A 110 6.41 -16.73 -9.34
N SER A 111 5.69 -17.79 -9.71
CA SER A 111 6.30 -19.07 -10.12
C SER A 111 7.20 -18.90 -11.35
N GLY A 112 6.84 -18.03 -12.28
CA GLY A 112 7.71 -17.63 -13.39
C GLY A 112 9.01 -17.01 -12.91
N LEU A 113 8.94 -15.99 -12.05
CA LEU A 113 10.12 -15.35 -11.46
C LEU A 113 11.00 -16.33 -10.67
N ARG A 114 10.39 -17.22 -9.88
CA ARG A 114 11.11 -18.28 -9.14
C ARG A 114 11.96 -19.13 -10.09
N ARG A 115 11.40 -19.57 -11.22
CA ARG A 115 12.12 -20.42 -12.19
C ARG A 115 13.27 -19.68 -12.91
N HIS A 116 13.13 -18.40 -13.19
CA HIS A 116 14.13 -17.64 -13.93
C HIS A 116 15.20 -16.98 -13.05
N ALA A 117 14.85 -16.64 -11.81
CA ALA A 117 15.64 -15.77 -10.96
C ALA A 117 15.65 -16.20 -9.49
N GLY A 118 15.29 -17.45 -9.18
CA GLY A 118 15.32 -17.99 -7.81
C GLY A 118 14.24 -17.41 -6.88
N LEU A 119 14.20 -17.91 -5.64
CA LEU A 119 13.14 -17.59 -4.68
C LEU A 119 13.19 -16.13 -4.16
N ALA A 120 14.34 -15.48 -4.20
CA ALA A 120 14.47 -14.09 -3.79
C ALA A 120 13.67 -13.13 -4.70
N ALA A 121 13.55 -13.43 -6.00
CA ALA A 121 12.85 -12.58 -6.94
C ALA A 121 11.34 -12.42 -6.63
N PRO A 122 10.55 -13.50 -6.45
CA PRO A 122 9.15 -13.36 -6.06
C PRO A 122 9.00 -12.81 -4.64
N ILE A 123 9.88 -13.14 -3.68
CA ILE A 123 9.86 -12.53 -2.32
C ILE A 123 9.93 -11.01 -2.40
N LEU A 124 10.92 -10.46 -3.13
CA LEU A 124 11.10 -9.02 -3.23
C LEU A 124 9.94 -8.33 -3.95
N LEU A 125 9.44 -8.93 -5.03
CA LEU A 125 8.28 -8.38 -5.76
C LEU A 125 7.03 -8.39 -4.87
N HIS A 126 6.75 -9.53 -4.23
CA HIS A 126 5.58 -9.72 -3.39
C HIS A 126 5.61 -8.78 -2.17
N LEU A 127 6.80 -8.60 -1.57
CA LEU A 127 7.04 -7.62 -0.51
C LEU A 127 6.76 -6.19 -0.98
N ALA A 128 7.32 -5.80 -2.14
CA ALA A 128 7.12 -4.46 -2.69
C ALA A 128 5.64 -4.14 -2.94
N VAL A 129 4.88 -5.10 -3.46
CA VAL A 129 3.44 -4.96 -3.70
C VAL A 129 2.67 -4.80 -2.39
N ASN A 130 2.91 -5.67 -1.39
CA ASN A 130 2.15 -5.66 -0.14
C ASN A 130 2.49 -4.45 0.74
N VAL A 131 3.78 -4.19 0.97
CA VAL A 131 4.21 -3.05 1.79
C VAL A 131 3.81 -1.74 1.11
N GLY A 132 4.00 -1.62 -0.20
CA GLY A 132 3.56 -0.44 -0.94
C GLY A 132 2.04 -0.25 -0.88
N GLY A 133 1.26 -1.33 -0.98
CA GLY A 133 -0.20 -1.29 -0.88
C GLY A 133 -0.71 -0.90 0.51
N ALA A 134 0.03 -1.25 1.57
CA ALA A 134 -0.26 -0.81 2.92
C ALA A 134 0.11 0.68 3.16
N ILE A 135 1.24 1.12 2.63
CA ILE A 135 1.77 2.47 2.92
C ILE A 135 1.16 3.56 2.03
N ALA A 136 1.02 3.31 0.73
CA ALA A 136 0.70 4.35 -0.26
C ALA A 136 -0.65 5.06 -0.01
N PRO A 137 -1.77 4.37 0.29
CA PRO A 137 -3.04 5.05 0.59
C PRO A 137 -2.94 5.99 1.79
N ARG A 138 -2.19 5.60 2.83
CA ARG A 138 -2.00 6.41 4.04
C ARG A 138 -1.10 7.60 3.81
N MET A 139 -0.01 7.38 3.08
CA MET A 139 0.88 8.45 2.66
C MET A 139 0.11 9.50 1.85
N ALA A 140 -0.70 9.06 0.89
CA ALA A 140 -1.57 9.91 0.09
C ALA A 140 -2.55 10.74 0.95
N ARG A 141 -3.20 10.10 1.94
CA ARG A 141 -4.09 10.78 2.90
C ARG A 141 -3.33 11.83 3.73
N ARG A 142 -2.18 11.48 4.31
CA ARG A 142 -1.33 12.40 5.10
C ARG A 142 -0.84 13.60 4.28
N MET A 143 -0.38 13.38 3.06
CA MET A 143 0.11 14.45 2.16
C MET A 143 -1.02 15.41 1.74
N THR A 144 -2.24 14.90 1.59
CA THR A 144 -3.40 15.72 1.22
C THR A 144 -3.85 16.60 2.39
N MET A 145 -3.85 16.06 3.62
CA MET A 145 -4.20 16.84 4.83
C MET A 145 -3.18 17.94 5.12
N ARG A 146 -1.88 17.64 5.10
CA ARG A 146 -0.82 18.66 5.30
C ARG A 146 -0.95 19.84 4.34
N ARG A 147 -1.27 19.56 3.07
CA ARG A 147 -1.46 20.60 2.06
C ARG A 147 -2.70 21.48 2.34
N ALA A 148 -3.73 20.94 2.99
CA ALA A 148 -4.88 21.72 3.42
C ALA A 148 -4.51 22.63 4.60
N ASP A 149 -3.76 22.11 5.58
CA ASP A 149 -3.26 22.90 6.73
C ASP A 149 -2.36 24.06 6.27
N ASP A 150 -1.45 23.83 5.31
CA ASP A 150 -0.58 24.86 4.72
C ASP A 150 -1.40 25.98 4.03
N PHE A 151 -2.51 25.62 3.38
CA PHE A 151 -3.38 26.58 2.69
C PHE A 151 -4.16 27.44 3.69
N VAL A 152 -4.65 26.83 4.79
CA VAL A 152 -5.33 27.56 5.87
C VAL A 152 -4.35 28.48 6.60
N GLY A 153 -3.16 28.00 6.95
CA GLY A 153 -2.13 28.80 7.64
C GLY A 153 -1.57 29.96 6.80
N SER A 154 -1.54 29.83 5.47
CA SER A 154 -1.12 30.91 4.57
C SER A 154 -2.16 32.02 4.41
N GLY A 155 -3.44 31.76 4.72
CA GLY A 155 -4.54 32.72 4.62
C GLY A 155 -4.61 33.72 5.79
N ASP A 156 -4.07 33.37 6.95
CA ASP A 156 -4.19 34.14 8.20
C ASP A 156 -3.06 35.19 8.38
N GLY A 157 -2.00 35.13 7.57
CA GLY A 157 -0.82 36.00 7.67
C GLY A 157 -0.95 37.38 7.01
N ARG A 158 -2.13 37.80 6.51
CA ARG A 158 -2.29 39.05 5.74
C ARG A 158 -3.21 40.11 6.37
N THR A 159 -3.61 39.98 7.64
CA THR A 159 -4.44 40.99 8.32
C THR A 159 -3.97 41.38 9.72
N THR A 160 -2.71 41.81 9.89
CA THR A 160 -2.30 42.59 11.07
C THR A 160 -1.29 43.68 10.68
N GLY A 161 -1.77 44.68 9.95
CA GLY A 161 -0.94 45.82 9.53
C GLY A 161 -1.75 46.92 8.88
N GLY A 162 -2.70 47.49 9.62
CA GLY A 162 -3.51 48.62 9.15
C GLY A 162 -4.10 49.36 10.35
N GLY A 163 -3.65 50.59 10.56
CA GLY A 163 -3.76 51.31 11.82
C GLY A 163 -5.14 51.87 12.18
N SER A 164 -5.23 52.25 13.45
CA SER A 164 -5.96 53.44 13.91
C SER A 164 -5.15 53.96 15.12
N GLY A 165 -4.70 55.20 15.20
CA GLY A 165 -5.22 56.43 14.62
C GLY A 165 -6.05 57.18 15.65
N GLY A 166 -5.37 57.82 16.61
CA GLY A 166 -5.71 59.05 17.34
C GLY A 166 -7.15 59.33 17.80
N GLY A 167 -7.30 59.62 19.10
CA GLY A 167 -8.45 60.36 19.64
C GLY A 167 -8.28 60.68 21.13
N ALA A 168 -7.84 61.91 21.43
CA ALA A 168 -7.65 62.46 22.76
C ALA A 168 -8.91 63.19 23.30
N GLY A 169 -8.99 63.37 24.62
CA GLY A 169 -9.91 64.24 25.36
C GLY A 169 -10.58 63.48 26.51
N GLY A 170 -10.22 63.63 27.81
CA GLY A 170 -10.23 64.86 28.61
C GLY A 170 -11.68 65.20 28.97
N GLY A 171 -12.17 65.27 30.20
CA GLY A 171 -11.67 65.16 31.57
C GLY A 171 -12.87 65.47 32.51
N GLY A 172 -12.70 65.24 33.82
CA GLY A 172 -13.54 65.88 34.86
C GLY A 172 -14.69 65.04 35.47
N GLY A 173 -14.51 64.60 36.72
CA GLY A 173 -15.63 64.35 37.65
C GLY A 173 -16.10 65.66 38.32
N PRO A 174 -16.64 65.65 39.56
CA PRO A 174 -17.44 64.63 40.24
C PRO A 174 -18.80 65.19 40.73
N ARG A 175 -19.74 64.29 41.07
CA ARG A 175 -20.53 64.28 42.33
C ARG A 175 -21.49 63.10 42.33
#